data_AF-A0A2P9AMV1-F1
#
_entry.id   AF-A0A2P9AMV1-F1
#
_cell.length_a   1.000
_cell.length_b   1.000
_cell.length_c   1.000
_cell.angle_alpha   90.00
_cell.angle_beta   90.00
_cell.angle_gamma   90.00
#
_symmetry.space_group_name_H-M   'P 1'
#
loop_
_entity.id
_entity.type
_entity.pdbx_description
1 polymer ?
#
loop_
_entity_poly.entity_id
_entity_poly.type
_entity_poly.pdbx_seq_one_letter_code
_entity_poly.pdbx_strand_id
1 'polypeptide(L)'
;MRMELANAVRDRYAAAANKDKRRILEEFIAATGYHEKSAIRVLNSSSEPKRRQTRQRPSIYDEAARGVLIVLWEASDRVCGKRLKALLPIILPALERNGHLKLEEEIRRKILSMSAATIDRLLQIPRRTGRTKKPRVVPGPRRRIKMRTFADWNEPPPAAWKWTWWLIAGRSTAAATFIAWF
;
A
#
# COMPACT_ATOMS: atom_id res chain seq x y z
N MET A 1 15.20 -17.42 -26.87
CA MET A 1 14.64 -17.67 -28.22
C MET A 1 13.83 -16.51 -28.82
N ARG A 2 12.53 -16.30 -28.49
CA ARG A 2 11.69 -15.32 -29.23
C ARG A 2 12.14 -13.85 -29.10
N MET A 3 12.66 -13.44 -27.95
CA MET A 3 13.18 -12.07 -27.74
C MET A 3 14.55 -11.85 -28.40
N GLU A 4 15.37 -12.90 -28.53
CA GLU A 4 16.68 -12.81 -29.18
C GLU A 4 16.53 -12.67 -30.69
N LEU A 5 15.60 -13.41 -31.31
CA LEU A 5 15.24 -13.24 -32.71
C LEU A 5 14.69 -11.82 -32.97
N ALA A 6 13.84 -11.30 -32.07
CA ALA A 6 13.33 -9.94 -32.17
C ALA A 6 14.46 -8.89 -32.09
N ASN A 7 15.43 -9.06 -31.20
CA ASN A 7 16.57 -8.15 -31.09
C ASN A 7 17.46 -8.19 -32.35
N ALA A 8 17.72 -9.36 -32.92
CA ALA A 8 18.54 -9.49 -34.13
C ALA A 8 17.86 -8.91 -35.40
N VAL A 9 16.52 -8.99 -35.47
CA VAL A 9 15.75 -8.51 -36.63
C VAL A 9 15.43 -7.01 -36.55
N ARG A 10 15.41 -6.43 -35.34
CA ARG A 10 15.09 -5.01 -35.10
C ARG A 10 15.95 -4.05 -35.89
N ASP A 11 17.28 -4.23 -35.88
CA ASP A 11 18.20 -3.31 -36.56
C ASP A 11 18.01 -3.35 -38.07
N ARG A 12 17.79 -4.55 -38.63
CA ARG A 12 17.49 -4.74 -40.06
C ARG A 12 16.14 -4.15 -40.43
N TYR A 13 15.11 -4.32 -39.61
CA TYR A 13 13.79 -3.75 -39.82
C TYR A 13 13.79 -2.21 -39.73
N ALA A 14 14.59 -1.63 -38.82
CA ALA A 14 14.71 -0.20 -38.65
C ALA A 14 15.42 0.46 -39.86
N ALA A 15 16.45 -0.18 -40.42
CA ALA A 15 17.23 0.32 -41.54
C ALA A 15 16.62 0.02 -42.94
N ALA A 16 15.67 -0.91 -43.03
CA ALA A 16 15.08 -1.33 -44.30
C ALA A 16 14.18 -0.27 -44.95
N ALA A 17 14.05 -0.30 -46.28
CA ALA A 17 13.06 0.49 -47.02
C ALA A 17 11.65 -0.12 -46.90
N ASN A 18 10.59 0.63 -47.22
CA ASN A 18 9.19 0.19 -47.00
C ASN A 18 8.84 -1.17 -47.65
N LYS A 19 9.41 -1.49 -48.82
CA LYS A 19 9.19 -2.78 -49.50
C LYS A 19 9.88 -3.94 -48.74
N ASP A 20 11.09 -3.71 -48.24
CA ASP A 20 11.88 -4.72 -47.54
C ASP A 20 11.37 -4.93 -46.11
N LYS A 21 10.82 -3.89 -45.46
CA LYS A 21 10.16 -4.01 -44.14
C LYS A 21 9.03 -5.03 -44.14
N ARG A 22 8.23 -5.09 -45.22
CA ARG A 22 7.13 -6.06 -45.34
C ARG A 22 7.66 -7.49 -45.41
N ARG A 23 8.71 -7.73 -46.21
CA ARG A 23 9.36 -9.05 -46.30
C ARG A 23 9.94 -9.49 -44.96
N ILE A 24 10.68 -8.61 -44.30
CA ILE A 24 11.26 -8.87 -42.97
C ILE A 24 10.16 -9.16 -41.94
N LEU A 25 9.03 -8.46 -42.02
CA LEU A 25 7.88 -8.67 -41.13
C LEU A 25 7.21 -10.03 -41.37
N GLU A 26 7.00 -10.43 -42.62
CA GLU A 26 6.42 -11.73 -42.99
C GLU A 26 7.31 -12.90 -42.53
N GLU A 27 8.63 -12.79 -42.73
CA GLU A 27 9.61 -13.77 -42.22
C GLU A 27 9.60 -13.85 -40.69
N PHE A 28 9.52 -12.71 -40.00
CA PHE A 28 9.43 -12.67 -38.55
C PHE A 28 8.14 -13.30 -38.03
N ILE A 29 7.00 -13.05 -38.68
CA ILE A 29 5.70 -13.64 -38.35
C ILE A 29 5.75 -15.16 -38.55
N ALA A 30 6.30 -15.65 -39.67
CA ALA A 30 6.44 -17.06 -39.94
C ALA A 30 7.32 -17.79 -38.91
N ALA A 31 8.41 -17.16 -38.46
CA ALA A 31 9.33 -17.74 -37.49
C ALA A 31 8.83 -17.71 -36.03
N THR A 32 7.95 -16.76 -35.68
CA THR A 32 7.54 -16.53 -34.28
C THR A 32 6.06 -16.79 -33.99
N GLY A 33 5.23 -16.87 -35.02
CA GLY A 33 3.77 -16.95 -34.90
C GLY A 33 3.11 -15.67 -34.36
N TYR A 34 3.81 -14.53 -34.33
CA TYR A 34 3.20 -13.26 -33.91
C TYR A 34 2.17 -12.76 -34.92
N HIS A 35 1.07 -12.20 -34.42
CA HIS A 35 0.16 -11.41 -35.27
C HIS A 35 0.87 -10.15 -35.79
N GLU A 36 0.56 -9.73 -37.02
CA GLU A 36 1.21 -8.60 -37.72
C GLU A 36 1.34 -7.34 -36.85
N LYS A 37 0.23 -6.86 -36.27
CA LYS A 37 0.23 -5.70 -35.36
C LYS A 37 1.12 -5.87 -34.13
N SER A 38 1.24 -7.10 -33.61
CA SER A 38 2.08 -7.42 -32.47
C SER A 38 3.55 -7.48 -32.86
N ALA A 39 3.86 -8.07 -34.02
CA ALA A 39 5.20 -8.10 -34.57
C ALA A 39 5.74 -6.68 -34.85
N ILE A 40 4.93 -5.81 -35.47
CA ILE A 40 5.27 -4.40 -35.68
C ILE A 40 5.54 -3.70 -34.36
N ARG A 41 4.72 -3.92 -33.33
CA ARG A 41 4.93 -3.34 -32.00
C ARG A 41 6.23 -3.83 -31.35
N VAL A 42 6.56 -5.10 -31.51
CA VAL A 42 7.80 -5.69 -30.98
C VAL A 42 9.02 -5.14 -31.73
N LEU A 43 8.98 -5.04 -33.06
CA LEU A 43 10.09 -4.54 -33.87
C LEU A 43 10.29 -3.01 -33.74
N ASN A 44 9.23 -2.24 -33.51
CA ASN A 44 9.32 -0.79 -33.29
C ASN A 44 9.57 -0.38 -31.83
N SER A 45 9.47 -1.31 -30.87
CA SER A 45 9.81 -0.99 -29.47
C SER A 45 11.32 -1.10 -29.26
N SER A 46 11.89 -0.13 -28.53
CA SER A 46 13.29 -0.19 -28.11
C SER A 46 13.54 -1.46 -27.29
N SER A 47 14.68 -2.10 -27.50
CA SER A 47 15.15 -3.24 -26.69
C SER A 47 15.39 -2.85 -25.24
N GLU A 48 15.74 -1.58 -25.00
CA GLU A 48 15.86 -1.06 -23.65
C GLU A 48 14.48 -0.82 -23.03
N PRO A 49 14.23 -1.34 -21.81
CA PRO A 49 13.10 -0.90 -21.03
C PRO A 49 13.26 0.60 -20.80
N LYS A 50 12.39 1.41 -21.40
CA LYS A 50 12.34 2.86 -21.19
C LYS A 50 12.09 3.10 -19.70
N ARG A 51 13.16 3.21 -18.91
CA ARG A 51 13.08 3.54 -17.49
C ARG A 51 12.34 4.86 -17.44
N ARG A 52 11.13 4.85 -16.87
CA ARG A 52 10.41 6.09 -16.56
C ARG A 52 11.39 6.93 -15.75
N GLN A 53 11.95 7.97 -16.36
CA GLN A 53 12.72 8.97 -15.66
C GLN A 53 11.73 9.66 -14.73
N THR A 54 11.59 9.14 -13.51
CA THR A 54 10.88 9.85 -12.46
C THR A 54 11.73 11.08 -12.19
N ARG A 55 11.27 12.23 -12.70
CA ARG A 55 11.89 13.53 -12.47
C ARG A 55 12.16 13.67 -10.98
N GLN A 56 13.43 13.48 -10.59
CA GLN A 56 13.84 13.62 -9.20
C GLN A 56 13.83 15.11 -8.92
N ARG A 57 12.73 15.59 -8.34
CA ARG A 57 12.63 16.98 -7.89
C ARG A 57 13.65 17.15 -6.77
N PRO A 58 14.49 18.21 -6.77
CA PRO A 58 15.43 18.44 -5.69
C PRO A 58 14.65 18.46 -4.37
N SER A 59 15.09 17.65 -3.41
CA SER A 59 14.43 17.57 -2.11
C SER A 59 14.66 18.90 -1.39
N ILE A 60 13.59 19.67 -1.19
CA ILE A 60 13.60 20.91 -0.41
C ILE A 60 13.98 20.64 1.06
N TYR A 61 13.92 19.37 1.47
CA TYR A 61 14.34 18.92 2.79
C TYR A 61 15.70 18.24 2.68
N ASP A 62 16.69 18.82 3.35
CA ASP A 62 18.04 18.27 3.47
C ASP A 62 18.02 16.86 4.04
N GLU A 63 19.00 16.05 3.63
CA GLU A 63 19.20 14.69 4.16
C GLU A 63 19.31 14.69 5.69
N ALA A 64 19.81 15.79 6.29
CA ALA A 64 19.82 16.01 7.72
C ALA A 64 18.42 16.01 8.35
N ALA A 65 17.46 16.75 7.78
CA ALA A 65 16.07 16.79 8.27
C ALA A 65 15.40 15.42 8.12
N ARG A 66 15.74 14.68 7.05
CA ARG A 66 15.26 13.31 6.84
C ARG A 66 15.84 12.34 7.87
N GLY A 67 17.14 12.43 8.17
CA GLY A 67 17.81 11.62 9.19
C GLY A 67 17.18 11.82 10.58
N VAL A 68 16.98 13.06 10.99
CA VAL A 68 16.29 13.40 12.25
C VAL A 68 14.88 12.81 12.28
N LEU A 69 14.12 12.96 11.18
CA LEU A 69 12.76 12.43 11.10
C LEU A 69 12.72 10.91 11.22
N ILE A 70 13.73 10.19 10.71
CA ILE A 70 13.85 8.74 10.84
C ILE A 70 14.09 8.35 12.30
N VAL A 71 15.04 9.00 12.99
CA VAL A 71 15.33 8.74 14.41
C VAL A 71 14.08 8.97 15.26
N LEU A 72 13.38 10.08 15.01
CA LEU A 72 12.14 10.41 15.71
C LEU A 72 11.02 9.40 15.44
N TRP A 73 10.92 8.91 14.21
CA TRP A 73 9.96 7.88 13.82
C TRP A 73 10.27 6.53 14.47
N GLU A 74 11.55 6.18 14.61
CA GLU A 74 11.99 4.97 15.31
C GLU A 74 11.73 5.05 16.81
N ALA A 75 11.99 6.20 17.44
CA ALA A 75 11.65 6.44 18.83
C ALA A 75 10.13 6.43 19.10
N SER A 76 9.31 6.76 18.09
CA SER A 76 7.86 6.81 18.18
C SER A 76 7.14 5.50 17.79
N ASP A 77 7.81 4.34 17.90
CA ASP A 77 7.25 3.03 17.53
C ASP A 77 6.68 2.98 16.08
N ARG A 78 7.40 3.61 15.15
CA ARG A 78 7.11 3.53 13.71
C ARG A 78 5.68 3.93 13.31
N VAL A 79 5.04 4.84 14.05
CA VAL A 79 3.66 5.30 13.79
C VAL A 79 3.46 5.94 12.41
N CYS A 80 2.19 6.03 11.98
CA CYS A 80 1.82 6.69 10.71
C CYS A 80 2.07 8.20 10.76
N GLY A 81 2.34 8.84 9.62
CA GLY A 81 2.76 10.25 9.55
C GLY A 81 1.75 11.23 10.14
N LYS A 82 0.45 10.90 10.13
CA LYS A 82 -0.60 11.68 10.80
C LYS A 82 -0.43 11.72 12.32
N ARG A 83 -0.17 10.56 12.94
CA ARG A 83 0.09 10.48 14.40
C ARG A 83 1.44 11.08 14.74
N LEU A 84 2.45 10.80 13.92
CA LEU A 84 3.77 11.37 14.11
C LEU A 84 3.70 12.90 14.13
N LYS A 85 2.99 13.52 13.18
CA LYS A 85 2.81 14.99 13.13
C LYS A 85 2.23 15.57 14.43
N ALA A 86 1.26 14.90 15.04
CA ALA A 86 0.68 15.32 16.31
C ALA A 86 1.65 15.16 17.49
N LEU A 87 2.54 14.16 17.41
CA LEU A 87 3.54 13.89 18.43
C LEU A 87 4.82 14.74 18.31
N LEU A 88 5.15 15.23 17.11
CA LEU A 88 6.31 16.10 16.85
C LEU A 88 6.47 17.24 17.88
N PRO A 89 5.46 18.08 18.16
CA PRO A 89 5.62 19.20 19.09
C PRO A 89 5.88 18.77 20.55
N ILE A 90 5.55 17.53 20.92
CA ILE A 90 5.75 16.99 22.27
C ILE A 90 7.13 16.34 22.38
N ILE A 91 7.51 15.54 21.39
CA ILE A 91 8.73 14.74 21.45
C ILE A 91 9.98 15.57 21.11
N LEU A 92 9.88 16.56 20.22
CA LEU A 92 11.01 17.44 19.87
C LEU A 92 11.65 18.14 21.09
N PRO A 93 10.90 18.89 21.94
CA PRO A 93 11.51 19.53 23.11
C PRO A 93 12.01 18.53 24.16
N ALA A 94 11.41 17.33 24.24
CA ALA A 94 11.91 16.28 25.14
C ALA A 94 13.27 15.73 24.67
N LEU A 95 13.47 15.54 23.37
CA LEU A 95 14.73 15.06 22.82
C LEU A 95 15.86 16.09 22.87
N GLU A 96 15.54 17.38 22.71
CA GLU A 96 16.50 18.48 22.92
C GLU A 96 16.97 18.54 24.37
N ARG A 97 16.03 18.44 25.33
CA ARG A 97 16.36 18.44 26.77
C ARG A 97 17.19 17.23 27.19
N ASN A 98 16.96 16.08 26.58
CA ASN A 98 17.69 14.85 26.87
C ASN A 98 19.06 14.79 26.14
N GLY A 99 19.44 15.82 25.37
CA GLY A 99 20.73 15.89 24.69
C GLY A 99 20.91 14.88 23.54
N HIS A 100 19.85 14.15 23.17
CA HIS A 100 19.91 13.13 22.12
C HIS A 100 19.96 13.74 20.71
N LEU A 101 19.56 15.01 20.55
CA LEU A 101 19.57 15.72 19.27
C LEU A 101 19.92 17.20 19.50
N LYS A 102 20.99 17.68 18.85
CA LYS A 102 21.25 19.11 18.68
C LYS A 102 20.66 19.53 17.34
N LEU A 103 19.46 20.09 17.38
CA LEU A 103 18.76 20.56 16.18
C LEU A 103 19.05 22.04 15.97
N GLU A 104 19.44 22.40 14.75
CA GLU A 104 19.46 23.79 14.33
C GLU A 104 18.02 24.31 14.19
N GLU A 105 17.77 25.55 14.59
CA GLU A 105 16.43 26.15 14.63
C GLU A 105 15.74 26.16 13.25
N GLU A 106 16.53 26.18 12.18
CA GLU A 106 16.03 26.03 10.81
C GLU A 106 15.45 24.63 10.54
N ILE A 107 16.12 23.58 11.00
CA ILE A 107 15.69 22.19 10.83
C ILE A 107 14.44 21.93 11.67
N ARG A 108 14.39 22.48 12.89
CA ARG A 108 13.21 22.41 13.76
C ARG A 108 11.98 23.00 13.08
N ARG A 109 12.09 24.22 12.56
CA ARG A 109 11.01 24.89 11.82
C ARG A 109 10.60 24.10 10.57
N LYS A 110 11.58 23.58 9.81
CA LYS A 110 11.32 22.71 8.65
C LYS A 110 10.50 21.48 9.06
N ILE A 111 10.90 20.74 10.10
CA ILE A 111 10.19 19.52 10.57
C ILE A 111 8.77 19.83 11.06
N LEU A 112 8.59 20.90 11.84
CA LEU A 112 7.27 21.30 12.35
C LEU A 112 6.34 21.79 11.22
N SER A 113 6.89 22.43 10.18
CA SER A 113 6.11 22.89 9.02
C SER A 113 5.67 21.74 8.09
N MET A 114 6.29 20.56 8.18
CA MET A 114 5.99 19.44 7.29
C MET A 114 4.54 18.96 7.41
N SER A 115 3.91 18.73 6.26
CA SER A 115 2.62 18.04 6.19
C SER A 115 2.77 16.55 6.53
N ALA A 116 1.71 15.93 7.06
CA ALA A 116 1.68 14.49 7.31
C ALA A 116 1.95 13.66 6.04
N ALA A 117 1.50 14.14 4.88
CA ALA A 117 1.74 13.49 3.60
C ALA A 117 3.22 13.56 3.18
N THR A 118 3.91 14.65 3.48
CA THR A 118 5.35 14.80 3.23
C THR A 118 6.15 13.85 4.12
N ILE A 119 5.82 13.80 5.41
CA ILE A 119 6.40 12.87 6.39
C ILE A 119 6.23 11.42 5.90
N ASP A 120 5.02 11.04 5.48
CA ASP A 120 4.75 9.69 5.00
C ASP A 120 5.49 9.34 3.70
N ARG A 121 5.76 10.31 2.82
CA ARG A 121 6.58 10.14 1.59
C ARG A 121 8.05 9.92 1.94
N LEU A 122 8.62 10.74 2.82
CA LEU A 122 10.03 10.62 3.26
C LEU A 122 10.30 9.29 3.99
N LEU A 123 9.32 8.83 4.77
CA LEU A 123 9.40 7.56 5.50
C LEU A 123 9.06 6.32 4.65
N GLN A 124 8.65 6.46 3.38
CA GLN A 124 8.33 5.28 2.54
C GLN A 124 9.53 4.35 2.36
N ILE A 125 10.71 4.92 2.13
CA ILE A 125 11.93 4.13 1.90
C ILE A 125 12.31 3.37 3.18
N PRO A 126 12.49 4.03 4.35
CA PRO A 126 12.74 3.34 5.64
C PRO A 126 11.68 2.29 6.00
N ARG A 127 10.40 2.56 5.72
CA ARG A 127 9.31 1.60 5.95
C ARG A 127 9.40 0.36 5.09
N ARG A 128 9.93 0.46 3.87
CA ARG A 128 10.09 -0.69 2.95
C ARG A 128 11.28 -1.55 3.36
N THR A 129 12.40 -0.95 3.75
CA THR A 129 13.56 -1.68 4.26
C THR A 129 13.29 -2.36 5.60
N GLY A 130 12.50 -1.75 6.48
CA GLY A 130 12.16 -2.32 7.79
C GLY A 130 10.98 -3.30 7.82
N ARG A 131 10.28 -3.53 6.70
CA ARG A 131 9.12 -4.44 6.64
C ARG A 131 9.57 -5.85 6.29
N THR A 132 9.82 -6.67 7.31
CA THR A 132 9.66 -8.12 7.15
C THR A 132 8.18 -8.39 6.88
N LYS A 133 7.84 -9.14 5.83
CA LYS A 133 6.45 -9.54 5.53
C LYS A 133 5.95 -10.41 6.68
N LYS A 134 5.37 -9.81 7.73
CA LYS A 134 4.67 -10.57 8.76
C LYS A 134 3.50 -11.29 8.06
N PRO A 135 3.42 -12.63 8.15
CA PRO A 135 2.31 -13.36 7.56
C PRO A 135 1.01 -12.83 8.15
N ARG A 136 -0.04 -12.75 7.32
CA ARG A 136 -1.36 -12.31 7.76
C ARG A 136 -1.86 -13.29 8.82
N VAL A 137 -1.76 -12.93 10.09
CA VAL A 137 -2.35 -13.70 11.17
C VAL A 137 -3.85 -13.51 11.08
N VAL A 138 -4.53 -14.52 10.54
CA VAL A 138 -5.99 -14.60 10.57
C VAL A 138 -6.36 -14.99 12.01
N PRO A 139 -7.19 -14.20 12.73
CA PRO A 139 -7.63 -14.55 14.07
C PRO A 139 -8.25 -15.95 14.09
N GLY A 140 -7.91 -16.77 15.08
CA GLY A 140 -8.39 -18.16 15.24
C GLY A 140 -9.89 -18.38 15.01
N PRO A 141 -10.81 -17.49 15.47
CA PRO A 141 -12.25 -17.67 15.27
C PRO A 141 -12.65 -17.67 13.79
N ARG A 142 -11.98 -16.86 12.95
CA ARG A 142 -12.25 -16.81 11.49
C ARG A 142 -11.72 -18.02 10.73
N ARG A 143 -10.84 -18.82 11.34
CA ARG A 143 -10.38 -20.11 10.78
C ARG A 143 -11.28 -21.28 11.20
N ARG A 144 -11.99 -21.16 12.33
CA ARG A 144 -12.83 -22.23 12.90
C ARG A 144 -14.30 -22.09 12.56
N ILE A 145 -14.81 -20.88 12.36
CA ILE A 145 -16.22 -20.64 12.05
C ILE A 145 -16.36 -20.55 10.53
N LYS A 146 -16.96 -21.58 9.90
CA LYS A 146 -17.40 -21.51 8.51
C LYS A 146 -18.44 -20.39 8.44
N MET A 147 -18.15 -19.30 7.72
CA MET A 147 -19.15 -18.25 7.50
C MET A 147 -20.33 -18.89 6.77
N ARG A 148 -21.50 -18.88 7.42
CA ARG A 148 -22.75 -19.14 6.72
C ARG A 148 -22.92 -18.05 5.67
N THR A 149 -22.86 -18.45 4.41
CA THR A 149 -23.12 -17.56 3.28
C THR A 149 -24.63 -17.48 3.11
N PHE A 150 -25.15 -16.47 2.40
CA PHE A 150 -26.59 -16.27 2.22
C PHE A 150 -27.33 -17.49 1.61
N ALA A 151 -26.62 -18.45 1.02
CA ALA A 151 -27.18 -19.72 0.54
C ALA A 151 -27.48 -20.76 1.65
N ASP A 152 -26.90 -20.62 2.84
CA ASP A 152 -26.95 -21.61 3.93
C ASP A 152 -28.17 -21.43 4.87
N TRP A 153 -29.15 -20.59 4.49
CA TRP A 153 -30.34 -20.27 5.29
C TRP A 153 -31.43 -21.35 5.28
N ASN A 154 -31.28 -22.41 4.50
CA ASN A 154 -32.34 -23.41 4.29
C ASN A 154 -32.34 -24.57 5.31
N GLU A 155 -31.55 -24.48 6.38
CA GLU A 155 -31.47 -25.53 7.42
C GLU A 155 -31.53 -24.93 8.84
N PRO A 156 -32.49 -25.36 9.68
CA PRO A 156 -33.44 -26.47 9.47
C PRO A 156 -34.74 -26.07 8.72
N PRO A 157 -35.45 -27.05 8.11
CA PRO A 157 -36.72 -26.84 7.39
C PRO A 157 -37.83 -26.25 8.28
N PRO A 158 -38.80 -25.51 7.69
CA PRO A 158 -39.79 -24.74 8.43
C PRO A 158 -40.87 -25.66 9.02
N ALA A 159 -40.61 -26.22 10.19
CA ALA A 159 -41.61 -26.85 11.02
C ALA A 159 -41.58 -26.25 12.43
N ALA A 160 -42.73 -25.71 12.83
CA ALA A 160 -43.11 -25.31 14.19
C ALA A 160 -42.62 -23.94 14.72
N TRP A 161 -43.12 -22.86 14.13
CA TRP A 161 -43.36 -21.62 14.87
C TRP A 161 -44.68 -21.74 15.67
N LYS A 162 -44.64 -22.32 16.87
CA LYS A 162 -45.76 -22.17 17.82
C LYS A 162 -45.55 -20.91 18.66
N TRP A 163 -46.36 -19.91 18.35
CA TRP A 163 -46.65 -18.76 19.18
C TRP A 163 -47.46 -19.21 20.39
N THR A 164 -46.98 -18.95 21.60
CA THR A 164 -47.87 -18.65 22.73
C THR A 164 -47.25 -17.54 23.55
N TRP A 165 -47.62 -16.32 23.17
CA TRP A 165 -47.96 -15.29 24.12
C TRP A 165 -48.94 -15.88 25.14
N TRP A 166 -48.67 -15.74 26.44
CA TRP A 166 -49.63 -15.57 27.55
C TRP A 166 -48.89 -15.84 28.88
N LEU A 167 -48.51 -14.76 29.57
CA LEU A 167 -48.74 -14.54 31.01
C LEU A 167 -47.98 -13.28 31.46
N ILE A 168 -48.56 -12.12 31.13
CA ILE A 168 -48.51 -10.97 32.04
C ILE A 168 -49.74 -11.11 32.94
N ALA A 169 -49.53 -11.48 34.20
CA ALA A 169 -50.34 -11.04 35.35
C ALA A 169 -49.80 -11.72 36.63
N GLY A 170 -49.12 -10.95 37.50
CA GLY A 170 -48.61 -11.48 38.77
C GLY A 170 -47.84 -10.50 39.66
N ARG A 171 -48.39 -9.30 39.84
CA ARG A 171 -48.40 -8.45 41.05
C ARG A 171 -47.33 -8.64 42.16
N SER A 172 -46.68 -7.51 42.50
CA SER A 172 -46.09 -7.11 43.81
C SER A 172 -44.88 -7.93 44.31
N THR A 173 -43.80 -7.39 44.86
CA THR A 173 -43.57 -6.25 45.78
C THR A 173 -42.10 -5.81 45.71
N ALA A 174 -41.85 -4.60 46.23
CA ALA A 174 -40.62 -4.16 46.90
C ALA A 174 -39.37 -3.77 46.07
N ALA A 175 -39.13 -2.46 46.09
CA ALA A 175 -37.87 -1.81 46.46
C ALA A 175 -36.57 -2.30 45.80
N ALA A 176 -36.02 -1.48 44.90
CA ALA A 176 -34.58 -1.32 44.75
C ALA A 176 -34.27 0.06 44.16
N THR A 177 -33.85 0.95 45.06
CA THR A 177 -32.91 2.08 44.87
C THR A 177 -32.41 2.39 43.46
N PHE A 178 -32.75 3.61 43.01
CA PHE A 178 -32.12 4.30 41.91
C PHE A 178 -30.94 5.13 42.47
N ILE A 179 -29.69 4.72 42.22
CA ILE A 179 -28.50 5.56 42.41
C ILE A 179 -27.57 5.40 41.20
N ALA A 180 -27.42 6.53 40.51
CA ALA A 180 -26.26 7.07 39.78
C ALA A 180 -25.32 6.12 39.00
N TRP A 181 -25.10 6.47 37.73
CA TRP A 181 -23.73 6.64 37.26
C TRP A 181 -23.61 7.82 36.29
N PHE A 182 -22.61 8.63 36.59
CA PHE A 182 -22.00 9.69 35.78
C PHE A 182 -21.15 9.04 34.69
#